data_AF-A0A3D1LDW7-F1
#
_entry.id   AF-A0A3D1LDW7-F1
#
_cell.length_a   1.000
_cell.length_b   1.000
_cell.length_c   1.000
_cell.angle_alpha   90.00
_cell.angle_beta   90.00
_cell.angle_gamma   90.00
#
_symmetry.space_group_name_H-M   'P 1'
#
loop_
_entity.id
_entity.type
_entity.pdbx_description
1 polymer ?
#
loop_
_entity_poly.entity_id
_entity_poly.type
_entity_poly.pdbx_seq_one_letter_code
_entity_poly.pdbx_strand_id
1 'polypeptide(L)'
;MDYVKEAKALGFTQAALMPVSELVIVPEYRMFCEENLCGNYNVLPACPPASGTVEEMTARVRQHETALVLMIEHTPKDPMDKQEQKAAKRHQNELTEQLLARMHESGVTDTLMMGAGPWKTASCMSAYCVNAQKMADFVGMKCWENDGKTRYFSLILF
;
A
#
# COMPACT_ATOMS: atom_id res chain seq x y z
N MET A 1 6.44 -0.76 -20.54
CA MET A 1 6.09 -2.04 -19.87
C MET A 1 4.65 -1.92 -19.41
N ASP A 2 3.83 -2.98 -19.51
CA ASP A 2 2.46 -2.94 -18.98
C ASP A 2 2.49 -3.46 -17.53
N TYR A 3 2.63 -2.53 -16.58
CA TYR A 3 2.79 -2.86 -15.16
C TYR A 3 1.55 -3.54 -14.57
N VAL A 4 0.35 -3.28 -15.11
CA VAL A 4 -0.88 -3.93 -14.65
C VAL A 4 -0.87 -5.40 -15.06
N LYS A 5 -0.50 -5.69 -16.31
CA LYS A 5 -0.38 -7.07 -16.80
C LYS A 5 0.70 -7.83 -16.04
N GLU A 6 1.83 -7.20 -15.75
CA GLU A 6 2.91 -7.81 -14.98
C GLU A 6 2.56 -8.08 -13.52
N ALA A 7 1.90 -7.13 -12.86
CA ALA A 7 1.38 -7.33 -11.51
C ALA A 7 0.46 -8.56 -11.46
N LYS A 8 -0.48 -8.67 -12.39
CA LYS A 8 -1.37 -9.84 -12.48
C LYS A 8 -0.60 -11.13 -12.75
N ALA A 9 0.41 -11.09 -13.62
CA ALA A 9 1.27 -12.25 -13.89
C ALA A 9 2.13 -12.67 -12.67
N LEU A 10 2.48 -11.73 -11.79
CA LEU A 10 3.19 -12.00 -10.54
C LEU A 10 2.29 -12.63 -9.46
N GLY A 11 0.97 -12.45 -9.55
CA GLY A 11 0.01 -13.03 -8.62
C GLY A 11 -0.90 -12.04 -7.90
N PHE A 12 -0.86 -10.75 -8.22
CA PHE A 12 -1.86 -9.81 -7.71
C PHE A 12 -3.25 -10.14 -8.27
N THR A 13 -4.27 -10.16 -7.41
CA THR A 13 -5.66 -10.42 -7.83
C THR A 13 -6.20 -9.27 -8.67
N GLN A 14 -5.86 -8.03 -8.31
CA GLN A 14 -6.17 -6.84 -9.09
C GLN A 14 -4.98 -5.88 -9.12
N ALA A 15 -4.88 -5.14 -10.22
CA ALA A 15 -3.93 -4.06 -10.38
C ALA A 15 -4.54 -3.00 -11.30
N ALA A 16 -4.27 -1.73 -11.04
CA ALA A 16 -4.73 -0.60 -11.86
C ALA A 16 -3.82 0.61 -11.68
N LEU A 17 -3.83 1.50 -12.68
CA LEU A 17 -3.14 2.78 -12.62
C LEU A 17 -4.14 3.89 -12.29
N MET A 18 -3.71 4.88 -11.52
CA MET A 18 -4.42 6.14 -11.34
C MET A 18 -3.44 7.31 -11.25
N PRO A 19 -3.85 8.55 -11.60
CA PRO A 19 -3.03 9.72 -11.35
C PRO A 19 -2.81 9.90 -9.85
N VAL A 20 -1.58 10.22 -9.43
CA VAL A 20 -1.28 10.54 -8.03
C VAL A 20 -2.11 11.72 -7.56
N SER A 21 -2.43 12.69 -8.41
CA SER A 21 -3.30 13.84 -8.08
C SER A 21 -4.65 13.42 -7.49
N GLU A 22 -5.16 12.25 -7.88
CA GLU A 22 -6.45 11.71 -7.42
C GLU A 22 -6.33 10.92 -6.10
N LEU A 23 -5.11 10.63 -5.62
CA LEU A 23 -4.93 10.05 -4.29
C LEU A 23 -5.36 11.06 -3.22
N VAL A 24 -6.39 10.69 -2.46
CA VAL A 24 -6.90 11.50 -1.35
C VAL A 24 -6.09 11.19 -0.10
N ILE A 25 -5.44 12.22 0.44
CA ILE A 25 -4.68 12.17 1.70
C ILE A 25 -5.52 12.87 2.77
N VAL A 26 -5.77 12.18 3.90
CA VAL A 26 -6.61 12.64 5.01
C VAL A 26 -5.73 12.76 6.26
N PRO A 27 -5.17 13.95 6.55
CA PRO A 27 -4.20 14.15 7.64
C PRO A 27 -4.61 13.52 8.98
N GLU A 28 -5.91 13.54 9.29
CA GLU A 28 -6.51 12.99 10.51
C GLU A 28 -6.23 11.49 10.66
N TYR A 29 -5.99 10.75 9.57
CA TYR A 29 -5.65 9.33 9.61
C TYR A 29 -4.31 9.04 10.29
N ARG A 30 -3.50 10.08 10.58
CA ARG A 30 -2.33 9.96 11.45
C ARG A 30 -2.71 9.36 12.82
N MET A 31 -3.94 9.60 13.30
CA MET A 31 -4.46 9.00 14.53
C MET A 31 -4.39 7.47 14.53
N PHE A 32 -4.55 6.80 13.38
CA PHE A 32 -4.47 5.34 13.30
C PHE A 32 -3.06 4.80 13.60
N CYS A 33 -2.03 5.60 13.32
CA CYS A 33 -0.68 5.28 13.75
C CYS A 33 -0.55 5.46 15.27
N GLU A 34 -1.10 6.54 15.83
CA GLU A 34 -1.04 6.85 17.28
C GLU A 34 -1.82 5.84 18.13
N GLU A 35 -2.95 5.33 17.64
CA GLU A 35 -3.69 4.20 18.23
C GLU A 35 -2.85 2.91 18.28
N ASN A 36 -1.85 2.81 17.41
CA ASN A 36 -0.81 1.79 17.40
C ASN A 36 -1.34 0.33 17.40
N LEU A 37 -2.46 0.06 16.75
CA LEU A 37 -3.03 -1.29 16.65
C LEU A 37 -2.06 -2.29 15.99
N CYS A 38 -1.12 -1.81 15.17
CA CYS A 38 -0.09 -2.64 14.54
C CYS A 38 1.19 -2.81 15.40
N GLY A 39 1.35 -2.02 16.46
CA GLY A 39 2.50 -2.09 17.37
C GLY A 39 3.81 -1.45 16.87
N ASN A 40 3.79 -0.71 15.75
CA ASN A 40 5.01 -0.18 15.11
C ASN A 40 5.21 1.34 15.24
N TYR A 41 4.22 2.07 15.78
CA TYR A 41 4.35 3.50 16.00
C TYR A 41 5.49 3.82 16.96
N ASN A 42 6.36 4.75 16.57
CA ASN A 42 7.58 5.10 17.30
C ASN A 42 8.54 3.91 17.56
N VAL A 43 8.44 2.83 16.77
CA VAL A 43 9.31 1.65 16.85
C VAL A 43 10.14 1.51 15.59
N LEU A 44 9.51 1.59 14.42
CA LEU A 44 10.20 1.41 13.14
C LEU A 44 10.53 2.77 12.49
N PRO A 45 11.70 2.92 11.84
CA PRO A 45 12.02 4.13 11.07
C PRO A 45 11.00 4.44 9.96
N ALA A 46 10.38 3.40 9.40
CA ALA A 46 9.33 3.53 8.40
C ALA A 46 7.96 3.96 8.99
N CYS A 47 7.87 4.19 10.30
CA CYS A 47 6.64 4.61 10.98
C CYS A 47 6.78 6.00 11.59
N PRO A 48 5.67 6.73 11.76
CA PRO A 48 5.68 7.99 12.48
C PRO A 48 6.18 7.82 13.94
N PRO A 49 6.81 8.85 14.52
CA PRO A 49 7.15 10.14 13.89
C PRO A 49 8.37 10.07 12.94
N ALA A 50 9.21 9.03 13.03
CA ALA A 50 10.46 8.92 12.29
C ALA A 50 10.30 8.96 10.75
N SER A 51 9.17 8.49 10.23
CA SER A 51 8.88 8.54 8.79
C SER A 51 8.58 9.94 8.24
N GLY A 52 8.39 10.94 9.10
CA GLY A 52 8.13 12.34 8.76
C GLY A 52 6.73 12.85 9.15
N THR A 53 6.55 14.16 9.05
CA THR A 53 5.26 14.82 9.26
C THR A 53 4.27 14.49 8.15
N VAL A 54 2.98 14.79 8.34
CA VAL A 54 1.99 14.56 7.28
C VAL A 54 2.32 15.39 6.03
N GLU A 55 2.80 16.61 6.20
CA GLU A 55 3.19 17.52 5.12
C GLU A 55 4.39 16.99 4.35
N GLU A 56 5.45 16.55 5.03
CA GLU A 56 6.64 15.96 4.40
C GLU A 56 6.28 14.69 3.63
N MET A 57 5.49 13.81 4.25
CA MET A 57 5.05 12.57 3.62
C MET A 57 4.16 12.84 2.40
N THR A 58 3.27 13.83 2.50
CA THR A 58 2.43 14.28 1.38
C THR A 58 3.27 14.84 0.24
N ALA A 59 4.26 15.69 0.54
CA ALA A 59 5.17 16.23 -0.46
C ALA A 59 5.89 15.12 -1.24
N ARG A 60 6.36 14.06 -0.55
CA ARG A 60 6.96 12.89 -1.21
C ARG A 60 5.99 12.16 -2.13
N VAL A 61 4.72 12.01 -1.73
CA VAL A 61 3.70 11.44 -2.61
C VAL A 61 3.53 12.29 -3.87
N ARG A 62 3.42 13.62 -3.72
CA ARG A 62 3.17 14.56 -4.83
C ARG A 62 4.35 14.80 -5.77
N GLN A 63 5.51 14.19 -5.51
CA GLN A 63 6.64 14.19 -6.45
C GLN A 63 6.43 13.24 -7.64
N HIS A 64 5.48 12.30 -7.52
CA HIS A 64 5.23 11.27 -8.52
C HIS A 64 3.95 11.59 -9.31
N GLU A 65 3.84 11.07 -10.53
CA GLU A 65 2.70 11.34 -11.41
C GLU A 65 1.68 10.21 -11.37
N THR A 66 2.14 8.96 -11.31
CA THR A 66 1.31 7.77 -11.46
C THR A 66 1.38 6.89 -10.21
N ALA A 67 0.21 6.40 -9.79
CA ALA A 67 0.08 5.41 -8.73
C ALA A 67 -0.35 4.07 -9.35
N LEU A 68 0.45 3.02 -9.14
CA LEU A 68 0.06 1.64 -9.39
C LEU A 68 -0.57 1.07 -8.11
N VAL A 69 -1.88 0.86 -8.16
CA VAL A 69 -2.69 0.26 -7.10
C VAL A 69 -2.64 -1.26 -7.26
N LEU A 70 -2.23 -1.95 -6.20
CA LEU A 70 -2.03 -3.40 -6.18
C LEU A 70 -2.89 -4.03 -5.09
N MET A 71 -3.56 -5.13 -5.38
CA MET A 71 -4.42 -5.82 -4.42
C MET A 71 -4.30 -7.34 -4.51
N ILE A 72 -4.20 -8.01 -3.36
CA ILE A 72 -4.56 -9.44 -3.23
C ILE A 72 -5.88 -9.57 -2.47
N GLU A 73 -6.74 -10.46 -2.95
CA GLU A 73 -7.88 -10.95 -2.18
C GLU A 73 -7.47 -12.23 -1.42
N HIS A 74 -7.71 -12.24 -0.12
CA HIS A 74 -7.48 -13.40 0.74
C HIS A 74 -8.80 -13.83 1.38
N THR A 75 -9.10 -15.11 1.36
CA THR A 75 -10.24 -15.66 2.12
C THR A 75 -9.68 -16.26 3.41
N PRO A 76 -9.74 -15.54 4.55
CA PRO A 76 -9.21 -16.05 5.81
C PRO A 76 -9.98 -17.29 6.28
N LYS A 77 -9.27 -18.24 6.90
CA LYS A 77 -9.90 -19.35 7.61
C LYS A 77 -10.56 -18.86 8.90
N ASP A 78 -9.90 -17.94 9.58
CA ASP A 78 -10.41 -17.21 10.73
C ASP A 78 -10.03 -15.71 10.58
N PRO A 79 -11.01 -14.80 10.46
CA PRO A 79 -10.75 -13.36 10.38
C PRO A 79 -9.93 -12.82 11.56
N MET A 80 -9.93 -13.48 12.71
CA MET A 80 -9.22 -13.07 13.92
C MET A 80 -7.80 -13.65 14.01
N ASP A 81 -7.39 -14.53 13.11
CA ASP A 81 -6.05 -15.13 13.10
C ASP A 81 -5.00 -14.10 12.66
N LYS A 82 -4.28 -13.56 13.65
CA LYS A 82 -3.20 -12.59 13.43
C LYS A 82 -2.02 -13.17 12.65
N GLN A 83 -1.74 -14.48 12.76
CA GLN A 83 -0.66 -15.11 12.00
C GLN A 83 -1.02 -15.21 10.52
N GLU A 84 -2.25 -15.62 10.21
CA GLU A 84 -2.76 -15.65 8.84
C GLU A 84 -2.75 -14.25 8.22
N GLN A 85 -3.25 -13.24 8.94
CA GLN A 85 -3.20 -11.85 8.48
C GLN A 85 -1.76 -11.36 8.22
N LYS A 86 -0.82 -11.70 9.11
CA LYS A 86 0.60 -11.33 8.95
C LYS A 86 1.22 -12.02 7.73
N ALA A 87 0.89 -13.29 7.49
CA ALA A 87 1.36 -14.04 6.33
C ALA A 87 0.83 -13.44 5.02
N ALA A 88 -0.45 -13.09 4.96
CA ALA A 88 -1.06 -12.47 3.79
C ALA A 88 -0.45 -11.08 3.49
N LYS A 89 -0.28 -10.23 4.52
CA LYS A 89 0.41 -8.94 4.39
C LYS A 89 1.85 -9.09 3.90
N ARG A 90 2.58 -10.07 4.44
CA ARG A 90 3.93 -10.39 3.99
C ARG A 90 3.96 -10.78 2.51
N HIS A 91 3.06 -11.67 2.10
CA HIS A 91 2.95 -12.10 0.70
C HIS A 91 2.67 -10.93 -0.25
N GLN A 92 1.72 -10.04 0.10
CA GLN A 92 1.46 -8.80 -0.65
C GLN A 92 2.74 -7.96 -0.84
N ASN A 93 3.51 -7.77 0.23
CA ASN A 93 4.72 -6.94 0.20
C ASN A 93 5.86 -7.59 -0.59
N GLU A 94 6.02 -8.91 -0.50
CA GLU A 94 7.00 -9.67 -1.30
C GLU A 94 6.70 -9.60 -2.81
N LEU A 95 5.42 -9.66 -3.20
CA LEU A 95 5.02 -9.44 -4.60
C LEU A 95 5.27 -8.00 -5.05
N THR A 96 5.01 -7.03 -4.16
CA THR A 96 5.22 -5.60 -4.46
C THR A 96 6.69 -5.30 -4.67
N GLU A 97 7.57 -5.85 -3.84
CA GLU A 97 9.02 -5.71 -3.97
C GLU A 97 9.55 -6.36 -5.26
N GLN A 98 9.06 -7.55 -5.61
CA GLN A 98 9.41 -8.20 -6.88
C GLN A 98 8.99 -7.37 -8.10
N LEU A 99 7.80 -6.78 -8.05
CA LEU A 99 7.34 -5.89 -9.13
C LEU A 99 8.18 -4.61 -9.20
N LEU A 100 8.47 -4.00 -8.05
CA LEU A 100 9.31 -2.81 -7.97
C LEU A 100 10.71 -3.07 -8.56
N ALA A 101 11.33 -4.22 -8.26
CA ALA A 101 12.60 -4.61 -8.84
C ALA A 101 12.55 -4.70 -10.38
N ARG A 102 11.48 -5.29 -10.94
CA ARG A 102 11.28 -5.34 -12.40
C ARG A 102 11.06 -3.97 -13.02
N MET A 103 10.36 -3.07 -12.32
CA MET A 103 10.20 -1.68 -12.74
C MET A 103 11.56 -0.97 -12.81
N HIS A 104 12.41 -1.19 -11.80
CA HIS A 104 13.77 -0.64 -11.76
C HIS A 104 14.64 -1.19 -12.89
N GLU A 105 14.59 -2.50 -13.16
CA GLU A 105 15.26 -3.14 -14.30
C GLU A 105 14.78 -2.57 -15.65
N SER A 106 13.53 -2.11 -15.73
CA SER A 106 12.97 -1.45 -16.92
C SER A 106 13.34 0.03 -17.07
N GLY A 107 14.06 0.60 -16.10
CA GLY A 107 14.55 1.98 -16.11
C GLY A 107 13.74 2.99 -15.28
N VAL A 108 12.67 2.56 -14.60
CA VAL A 108 11.89 3.43 -13.70
C VAL A 108 12.48 3.34 -12.29
N THR A 109 13.30 4.31 -11.89
CA THR A 109 14.06 4.23 -10.63
C THR A 109 13.56 5.19 -9.55
N ASP A 110 12.99 6.33 -9.93
CA ASP A 110 12.36 7.25 -8.98
C ASP A 110 10.98 6.71 -8.60
N THR A 111 10.91 6.07 -7.45
CA THR A 111 9.73 5.30 -7.05
C THR A 111 9.47 5.37 -5.55
N LEU A 112 8.20 5.30 -5.16
CA LEU A 112 7.78 5.24 -3.77
C LEU A 112 6.85 4.05 -3.55
N MET A 113 7.30 3.10 -2.73
CA MET A 113 6.49 1.94 -2.32
C MET A 113 5.72 2.23 -1.03
N MET A 114 4.45 1.83 -1.00
CA MET A 114 3.65 1.73 0.24
C MET A 114 3.19 0.30 0.47
N GLY A 115 3.52 -0.26 1.63
CA GLY A 115 3.20 -1.65 1.97
C GLY A 115 1.83 -1.87 2.63
N ALA A 116 1.39 -3.13 2.65
CA ALA A 116 0.28 -3.61 3.48
C ALA A 116 0.72 -3.71 4.95
N GLY A 117 0.82 -2.55 5.60
CA GLY A 117 1.57 -2.38 6.84
C GLY A 117 3.06 -2.07 6.57
N PRO A 118 3.82 -1.65 7.59
CA PRO A 118 5.23 -1.32 7.42
C PRO A 118 6.03 -2.50 6.89
N TRP A 119 6.89 -2.27 5.89
CA TRP A 119 7.69 -3.31 5.25
C TRP A 119 9.11 -2.84 5.00
N LYS A 120 10.10 -3.42 5.70
CA LYS A 120 11.51 -3.04 5.60
C LYS A 120 11.65 -1.50 5.77
N THR A 121 11.98 -0.78 4.71
CA THR A 121 12.11 0.69 4.69
C THR A 121 10.86 1.41 4.18
N ALA A 122 9.85 0.70 3.66
CA ALA A 122 8.62 1.26 3.14
C ALA A 122 7.57 1.46 4.25
N SER A 123 7.03 2.68 4.32
CA SER A 123 5.88 3.00 5.17
C SER A 123 4.59 2.39 4.59
N CYS A 124 3.57 2.22 5.43
CA CYS A 124 2.25 1.79 4.97
C CYS A 124 1.42 2.97 4.45
N MET A 125 0.34 2.68 3.71
CA MET A 125 -0.61 3.69 3.24
C MET A 125 -1.20 4.55 4.37
N SER A 126 -1.47 3.97 5.54
CA SER A 126 -1.98 4.72 6.70
C SER A 126 -0.96 5.73 7.25
N ALA A 127 0.34 5.43 7.20
CA ALA A 127 1.37 6.38 7.60
C ALA A 127 1.44 7.59 6.63
N TYR A 128 1.17 7.35 5.35
CA TYR A 128 0.95 8.37 4.31
C TYR A 128 -0.45 8.99 4.34
N CYS A 129 -1.31 8.60 5.28
CA CYS A 129 -2.68 9.09 5.42
C CYS A 129 -3.55 8.90 4.15
N VAL A 130 -3.25 7.88 3.33
CA VAL A 130 -4.01 7.59 2.10
C VAL A 130 -5.40 7.06 2.44
N ASN A 131 -6.44 7.60 1.80
CA ASN A 131 -7.79 7.08 1.86
C ASN A 131 -7.96 5.88 0.91
N ALA A 132 -7.77 4.68 1.45
CA ALA A 132 -7.84 3.44 0.68
C ALA A 132 -9.22 3.20 0.02
N GLN A 133 -10.32 3.64 0.63
CA GLN A 133 -11.65 3.49 0.04
C GLN A 133 -11.79 4.33 -1.22
N LYS A 134 -11.49 5.64 -1.14
CA LYS A 134 -11.56 6.53 -2.32
C LYS A 134 -10.59 6.12 -3.43
N MET A 135 -9.40 5.65 -3.05
CA MET A 135 -8.44 5.06 -3.99
C MET A 135 -9.04 3.86 -4.72
N ALA A 136 -9.61 2.89 -3.98
CA ALA A 136 -10.21 1.70 -4.57
C ALA A 136 -11.41 2.04 -5.45
N ASP A 137 -12.29 2.94 -5.01
CA ASP A 137 -13.46 3.41 -5.78
C ASP A 137 -13.02 4.02 -7.12
N PHE A 138 -11.97 4.85 -7.12
CA PHE A 138 -11.44 5.48 -8.32
C PHE A 138 -11.01 4.44 -9.36
N VAL A 139 -10.36 3.36 -8.93
CA VAL A 139 -9.87 2.30 -9.82
C VAL A 139 -10.86 1.14 -10.01
N GLY A 140 -12.09 1.27 -9.52
CA GLY A 140 -13.11 0.22 -9.62
C GLY A 140 -12.79 -1.07 -8.84
N MET A 141 -11.99 -0.96 -7.78
CA MET A 141 -11.69 -2.07 -6.86
C MET A 141 -12.58 -1.99 -5.61
N LYS A 142 -12.80 -3.14 -4.99
CA LYS A 142 -13.53 -3.23 -3.71
C LYS A 142 -12.54 -3.03 -2.57
N CYS A 143 -12.76 -2.07 -1.68
CA CYS A 143 -11.92 -1.91 -0.48
C CYS A 143 -12.47 -2.74 0.70
N TRP A 144 -13.75 -2.56 1.02
CA TRP A 144 -14.43 -3.25 2.12
C TRP A 144 -15.75 -3.84 1.62
N GLU A 145 -15.94 -5.14 1.83
CA GLU A 145 -17.17 -5.85 1.48
C GLU A 145 -17.47 -6.92 2.54
N ASN A 146 -18.75 -7.22 2.75
CA ASN A 146 -19.17 -8.31 3.63
C ASN A 146 -19.28 -9.62 2.83
N ASP A 147 -18.19 -10.03 2.20
CA ASP A 147 -18.10 -11.23 1.34
C ASP A 147 -17.14 -12.30 1.90
N GLY A 148 -16.73 -12.15 3.16
CA GLY A 148 -15.81 -13.07 3.82
C GLY A 148 -14.36 -12.96 3.31
N LYS A 149 -14.03 -11.98 2.45
CA LYS A 149 -12.67 -11.77 1.95
C LYS A 149 -12.02 -10.56 2.61
N THR A 150 -10.74 -10.70 2.90
CA THR A 150 -9.87 -9.57 3.27
C THR A 150 -9.08 -9.13 2.05
N ARG A 151 -8.95 -7.82 1.86
CA ARG A 151 -8.27 -7.22 0.73
C ARG A 151 -7.07 -6.44 1.22
N TYR A 152 -5.89 -6.86 0.80
CA TYR A 152 -4.64 -6.20 1.15
C TYR A 152 -4.18 -5.39 -0.03
N PHE A 153 -3.92 -4.11 0.24
CA PHE A 153 -3.48 -3.16 -0.77
C PHE A 153 -2.02 -2.75 -0.54
N SER A 154 -1.32 -2.46 -1.62
CA SER A 154 -0.04 -1.76 -1.65
C SER A 154 -0.03 -0.81 -2.84
N LEU A 155 0.91 0.15 -2.81
CA LEU A 155 1.11 1.12 -3.89
C LEU A 155 2.57 1.12 -4.34
N ILE A 156 2.77 1.38 -5.63
CA ILE A 156 4.04 1.88 -6.16
C ILE A 156 3.73 3.19 -6.90
N LEU A 157 4.35 4.29 -6.48
CA LEU A 157 4.28 5.57 -7.17
C LEU A 157 5.53 5.74 -8.05
N PHE A 158 5.38 6.37 -9.22
CA PHE A 158 6.44 6.64 -10.19
C PHE A 158 6.05 7.78 -11.15
#